data_AF-A0A1Q7YDC2-F1
#
_entry.id   AF-A0A1Q7YDC2-F1
#
_cell.length_a   1.000
_cell.length_b   1.000
_cell.length_c   1.000
_cell.angle_alpha   90.00
_cell.angle_beta   90.00
_cell.angle_gamma   90.00
#
_symmetry.space_group_name_H-M   'P 1'
#
loop_
_entity.id
_entity.type
_entity.pdbx_description
1 polymer ?
#
loop_
_entity_poly.entity_id
_entity_poly.type
_entity_poly.pdbx_seq_one_letter_code
_entity_poly.pdbx_strand_id
1 'polypeptide(L)' 'MAELRGEQATREIKAEWERAYRFYKEAKGDPYDQKKDRTERIAYVALKMNLTKKQAKRRVKNYEAWQRNITKGLVKA' A
#
# COMPACT_ATOMS: atom_id res chain seq x y z
N MET A 1 12.04 15.25 -10.30
CA MET A 1 11.03 15.70 -9.32
C MET A 1 10.36 14.47 -8.73
N ALA A 2 10.51 14.20 -7.43
CA ALA A 2 9.81 13.07 -6.82
C ALA A 2 8.33 13.44 -6.71
N GLU A 3 7.45 12.79 -7.49
CA GLU A 3 6.00 13.02 -7.40
C GLU A 3 5.54 12.79 -5.94
N LEU A 4 4.96 13.80 -5.31
CA LEU A 4 4.40 13.71 -3.96
C LEU A 4 3.15 12.81 -3.99
N ARG A 5 3.37 11.51 -3.80
CA ARG A 5 2.29 10.52 -3.71
C ARG A 5 1.29 10.94 -2.63
N GLY A 6 0.02 11.02 -3.02
CA GLY A 6 -1.09 11.45 -2.16
C GLY A 6 -1.55 12.89 -2.35
N GLU A 7 -0.76 13.76 -2.99
CA GLU A 7 -1.18 15.13 -3.28
C GLU A 7 -2.18 15.18 -4.45
N GLN A 8 -1.86 14.48 -5.55
CA GLN A 8 -2.70 14.41 -6.75
C GLN A 8 -3.77 13.30 -6.71
N ALA A 9 -3.79 12.49 -5.64
CA ALA A 9 -4.72 11.37 -5.55
C ALA A 9 -6.09 11.83 -5.02
N THR A 10 -7.16 11.43 -5.70
CA THR A 10 -8.53 11.65 -5.23
C THR A 10 -8.78 10.90 -3.92
N ARG A 11 -9.81 11.30 -3.18
CA ARG A 11 -10.21 10.66 -1.92
C ARG A 11 -10.51 9.16 -2.12
N GLU A 12 -11.11 8.79 -3.23
CA GLU A 12 -11.42 7.40 -3.58
C GLU A 12 -10.15 6.57 -3.78
N ILE A 13 -9.17 7.12 -4.48
CA ILE A 13 -7.87 6.48 -4.70
C ILE A 13 -7.13 6.28 -3.37
N LYS A 14 -7.16 7.28 -2.48
CA LYS A 14 -6.59 7.17 -1.12
C LYS A 14 -7.29 6.08 -0.30
N ALA A 15 -8.62 6.00 -0.39
CA ALA A 15 -9.40 4.96 0.28
C ALA A 15 -9.07 3.55 -0.26
N GLU A 16 -8.83 3.40 -1.56
CA GLU A 16 -8.34 2.13 -2.11
C GLU A 16 -6.96 1.74 -1.55
N TRP A 17 -6.06 2.70 -1.40
CA TRP A 17 -4.73 2.47 -0.85
C TRP A 17 -4.80 2.05 0.62
N GLU A 18 -5.65 2.71 1.42
CA GLU A 18 -5.94 2.33 2.79
C GLU A 18 -6.51 0.92 2.90
N ARG A 19 -7.51 0.60 2.07
CA ARG A 19 -8.12 -0.74 2.05
C ARG A 19 -7.08 -1.80 1.69
N ALA A 20 -6.24 -1.55 0.68
CA ALA A 20 -5.15 -2.45 0.31
C ALA A 20 -4.15 -2.65 1.46
N TYR A 21 -3.79 -1.58 2.16
CA TYR A 21 -2.87 -1.66 3.27
C TYR A 21 -3.47 -2.35 4.51
N ARG A 22 -4.79 -2.23 4.73
CA ARG A 22 -5.49 -3.00 5.77
C ARG A 22 -5.34 -4.50 5.55
N PHE A 23 -5.67 -4.99 4.35
CA PHE A 23 -5.47 -6.40 4.01
C PHE A 23 -3.99 -6.83 4.10
N TYR A 24 -3.05 -5.93 3.78
CA TYR A 24 -1.62 -6.19 3.92
C TYR A 24 -1.21 -6.43 5.39
N LYS A 25 -1.81 -5.72 6.34
CA LYS A 25 -1.57 -5.92 7.78
C LYS A 25 -2.23 -7.20 8.31
N GLU A 26 -3.41 -7.54 7.80
CA GLU A 26 -4.17 -8.75 8.18
C GLU A 26 -3.50 -10.04 7.68
N ALA A 27 -2.73 -9.97 6.62
CA ALA A 27 -2.03 -11.12 6.07
C ALA A 27 -1.02 -11.71 7.07
N LYS A 28 -1.14 -13.01 7.33
CA LYS A 28 -0.13 -13.83 8.03
C LYS A 28 1.03 -14.06 7.07
N GLY A 29 1.98 -13.13 7.01
CA GLY A 29 3.22 -13.31 6.25
C GLY A 29 4.25 -14.17 7.01
N ASP A 30 5.50 -14.18 6.54
CA ASP A 30 6.60 -14.97 7.08
C ASP A 30 7.52 -14.13 7.99
N PRO A 31 7.42 -14.25 9.33
CA PRO A 31 8.20 -13.39 10.24
C PRO A 31 9.72 -13.60 10.15
N TYR A 32 10.19 -14.70 9.56
CA TYR A 32 11.62 -15.04 9.50
C TYR A 32 12.27 -14.66 8.15
N ASP A 33 11.49 -14.48 7.09
CA ASP A 33 11.96 -14.00 5.78
C ASP A 33 11.17 -12.77 5.30
N GLN A 34 11.77 -11.60 5.45
CA GLN A 34 11.14 -10.32 5.08
C GLN A 34 10.79 -10.20 3.59
N LYS A 35 11.55 -10.83 2.69
CA LYS A 35 11.27 -10.77 1.24
C LYS A 35 10.08 -11.64 0.89
N LYS A 36 10.03 -12.83 1.49
CA LYS A 36 8.92 -13.77 1.34
C LYS A 36 7.65 -13.25 2.01
N ASP A 37 7.74 -12.71 3.22
CA ASP A 37 6.66 -12.03 3.95
C ASP A 37 5.97 -10.98 3.08
N ARG A 38 6.74 -10.03 2.55
CA ARG A 38 6.18 -8.96 1.72
C ARG A 38 5.48 -9.52 0.49
N THR A 39 6.04 -10.56 -0.13
CA THR A 39 5.48 -11.17 -1.34
C THR A 39 4.16 -11.88 -1.05
N GLU A 40 4.09 -12.64 0.04
CA GLU A 40 2.90 -13.35 0.49
C GLU A 40 1.80 -12.39 0.91
N ARG A 41 2.13 -11.34 1.67
CA ARG A 41 1.17 -10.29 2.02
C ARG A 41 0.62 -9.57 0.79
N ILE A 42 1.45 -9.27 -0.20
CA ILE A 42 0.99 -8.68 -1.48
C ILE A 42 0.08 -9.66 -2.24
N ALA A 43 0.40 -10.96 -2.23
CA ALA A 43 -0.44 -11.97 -2.86
C ALA A 43 -1.81 -12.06 -2.17
N TYR A 44 -1.86 -11.95 -0.84
CA TYR A 44 -3.11 -11.88 -0.08
C TYR A 44 -3.96 -10.65 -0.44
N VAL A 45 -3.33 -9.46 -0.52
CA VAL A 45 -4.02 -8.23 -0.97
C VAL A 45 -4.58 -8.40 -2.38
N ALA A 46 -3.80 -8.99 -3.28
CA ALA A 46 -4.23 -9.27 -4.65
C ALA A 46 -5.48 -10.16 -4.69
N LEU A 47 -5.50 -11.23 -3.88
CA LEU A 47 -6.65 -12.12 -3.75
C LEU A 47 -7.89 -11.39 -3.18
N LYS A 48 -7.72 -10.61 -2.10
CA LYS A 48 -8.84 -9.94 -1.41
C LYS A 48 -9.47 -8.81 -2.22
N MET A 49 -8.70 -8.15 -3.08
CA MET A 49 -9.18 -7.02 -3.89
C MET A 49 -9.44 -7.38 -5.35
N ASN A 50 -9.29 -8.66 -5.73
CA ASN A 50 -9.37 -9.12 -7.12
C ASN A 50 -8.45 -8.32 -8.07
N LEU A 51 -7.18 -8.18 -7.67
CA LEU A 51 -6.16 -7.42 -8.39
C LEU A 51 -5.01 -8.31 -8.86
N THR A 52 -4.24 -7.86 -9.84
CA THR A 52 -2.94 -8.46 -10.12
C THR A 52 -1.95 -8.16 -8.98
N LYS A 53 -0.95 -9.03 -8.77
CA LYS A 53 0.14 -8.79 -7.79
C LYS A 53 0.84 -7.44 -8.02
N LYS A 54 1.00 -7.02 -9.29
CA LYS A 54 1.60 -5.72 -9.67
C LYS A 54 0.75 -4.55 -9.19
N GLN A 55 -0.57 -4.61 -9.38
CA GLN A 55 -1.51 -3.60 -8.91
C GLN A 55 -1.60 -3.55 -7.38
N ALA A 56 -1.70 -4.69 -6.72
CA ALA A 56 -1.70 -4.77 -5.25
C ALA A 56 -0.41 -4.17 -4.66
N LYS A 57 0.75 -4.56 -5.19
CA LYS A 57 2.06 -3.98 -4.81
C LYS A 57 2.09 -2.46 -4.97
N ARG A 58 1.51 -1.94 -6.06
CA ARG A 58 1.47 -0.49 -6.31
C ARG A 58 0.62 0.24 -5.27
N ARG A 59 -0.58 -0.28 -4.94
CA ARG A 59 -1.47 0.32 -3.93
C ARG A 59 -0.83 0.35 -2.55
N VAL A 60 -0.21 -0.75 -2.12
CA VAL A 60 0.53 -0.82 -0.85
C VAL A 60 1.68 0.18 -0.82
N LYS A 61 2.50 0.24 -1.87
CA LYS A 61 3.61 1.21 -1.95
C LYS A 61 3.14 2.66 -1.98
N ASN A 62 2.04 2.94 -2.66
CA ASN A 62 1.46 4.29 -2.72
C ASN A 62 0.97 4.73 -1.34
N TYR A 63 0.32 3.82 -0.60
CA TYR A 63 -0.06 4.08 0.78
C TYR A 63 1.17 4.38 1.66
N GLU A 64 2.20 3.53 1.63
CA GLU A 64 3.44 3.72 2.39
C GLU A 64 4.15 5.06 2.05
N ALA A 65 4.10 5.47 0.78
CA ALA A 65 4.67 6.75 0.35
C ALA A 65 3.82 7.93 0.83
N TRP A 66 2.49 7.83 0.72
CA TRP A 66 1.56 8.86 1.16
C TRP A 66 1.64 9.07 2.68
N GLN A 67 1.68 8.00 3.48
CA GLN A 67 1.88 8.09 4.94
C GLN A 67 3.21 8.75 5.30
N ARG A 68 4.31 8.41 4.60
CA ARG A 68 5.61 9.08 4.80
C ARG A 68 5.55 10.58 4.47
N ASN A 69 4.81 10.96 3.42
CA ASN A 69 4.64 12.35 3.05
C ASN A 69 3.79 13.12 4.08
N ILE A 70 2.76 12.48 4.66
CA ILE A 70 1.99 13.03 5.78
C ILE A 70 2.91 13.28 6.99
N THR A 71 3.71 12.28 7.39
CA THR A 71 4.66 12.42 8.51
C THR A 71 5.67 13.53 8.29
N LYS A 72 6.08 13.77 7.04
CA LYS A 72 6.99 14.86 6.66
C LYS A 72 6.30 16.22 6.53
N GLY A 73 4.98 16.32 6.72
CA GLY A 73 4.20 17.54 6.55
C GLY A 73 4.08 18.02 5.10
N LEU A 74 4.42 17.17 4.12
CA LEU A 74 4.39 17.53 2.69
C LEU A 74 3.00 17.39 2.07
N VAL A 75 2.14 16.55 2.66
CA VAL A 75 0.79 16.27 2.17
C VAL A 75 -0.16 16.14 3.37
N LYS A 76 -1.39 16.65 3.25
CA LYS A 76 -2.42 16.47 4.28
C LYS A 76 -3.07 15.08 4.18
N ALA A 77 -3.36 14.48 5.33
CA ALA A 77 -4.12 13.24 5.44
C ALA A 77 -5.56 13.43 4.95
#